data_AF-A0A4R8EET2-F1
#
_entry.id   AF-A0A4R8EET2-F1
#
_cell.length_a   1.000
_cell.length_b   1.000
_cell.length_c   1.000
_cell.angle_alpha   90.00
_cell.angle_beta   90.00
_cell.angle_gamma   90.00
#
_symmetry.space_group_name_H-M   'P 1'
#
loop_
_entity.id
_entity.type
_entity.pdbx_description
1 polymer ?
#
loop_
_entity_poly.entity_id
_entity_poly.type
_entity_poly.pdbx_seq_one_letter_code
_entity_poly.pdbx_strand_id
1 'polypeptide(L)'
;MKTKKPSEMTTEQLLKRQKTIQFMIYILLGASILLLLIIVFLFLKKEFSALIVIPFSMISIIIDNSNSLKEIKQEIALREI
;
A
#
# COMPACT_ATOMS: atom_id res chain seq x y z
N MET A 1 -14.56 -1.75 11.93
CA MET A 1 -13.68 -2.40 12.94
C MET A 1 -12.90 -1.31 13.65
N LYS A 2 -12.84 -1.31 14.99
CA LYS A 2 -11.94 -0.39 15.71
C LYS A 2 -10.50 -0.77 15.32
N THR A 3 -9.80 0.12 14.64
CA THR A 3 -8.37 -0.03 14.35
C THR A 3 -7.62 0.05 15.68
N LYS A 4 -7.19 -1.10 16.20
CA LYS A 4 -6.31 -1.14 17.37
C LYS A 4 -5.03 -0.37 17.04
N LYS A 5 -4.54 0.42 17.99
CA LYS A 5 -3.25 1.10 17.85
C LYS A 5 -2.11 0.06 17.84
N PRO A 6 -0.97 0.33 17.19
CA PRO A 6 0.18 -0.58 17.22
C PRO A 6 0.58 -0.98 18.65
N SER A 7 0.55 -0.03 19.59
CA SER A 7 0.85 -0.25 21.02
C SER A 7 -0.07 -1.26 21.71
N GLU A 8 -1.28 -1.48 21.22
CA GLU A 8 -2.28 -2.39 21.79
C GLU A 8 -2.18 -3.82 21.21
N MET A 9 -1.28 -4.05 20.24
CA MET A 9 -1.11 -5.34 19.58
C MET A 9 0.01 -6.16 20.22
N THR A 10 -0.12 -7.49 20.19
CA THR A 10 0.99 -8.39 20.55
C THR A 10 2.07 -8.38 19.47
N THR A 11 3.30 -8.77 19.79
CA THR A 11 4.42 -8.79 18.82
C THR A 11 4.10 -9.67 17.60
N GLU A 12 3.45 -10.82 17.81
CA GLU A 12 2.99 -11.68 16.70
C GLU A 12 1.96 -10.99 15.80
N GLN A 13 1.02 -10.25 16.41
CA GLN A 13 0.01 -9.48 15.67
C GLN A 13 0.66 -8.35 14.86
N LEU A 14 1.67 -7.67 15.43
CA LEU A 14 2.44 -6.64 14.74
C LEU A 14 3.20 -7.20 13.54
N LEU A 15 3.92 -8.31 13.71
CA LEU A 15 4.65 -8.98 12.63
C LEU A 15 3.72 -9.45 11.51
N LYS A 16 2.57 -10.04 11.87
CA LYS A 16 1.56 -10.44 10.89
C LYS A 16 1.04 -9.23 10.13
N ARG A 17 0.70 -8.15 10.83
CA ARG A 17 0.16 -6.92 10.23
C ARG A 17 1.19 -6.22 9.35
N GLN A 18 2.46 -6.19 9.74
CA GLN A 18 3.57 -5.70 8.92
C GLN A 18 3.62 -6.42 7.57
N LYS A 19 3.64 -7.76 7.57
CA LYS A 19 3.67 -8.57 6.36
C LYS A 19 2.44 -8.33 5.49
N THR A 20 1.26 -8.25 6.08
CA THR A 20 0.01 -7.97 5.36
C THR A 20 0.06 -6.60 4.68
N ILE A 21 0.48 -5.54 5.38
CA ILE A 21 0.56 -4.19 4.79
C ILE A 21 1.62 -4.15 3.69
N GLN A 22 2.78 -4.77 3.89
CA GLN A 22 3.81 -4.86 2.83
C GLN A 22 3.30 -5.59 1.59
N PHE A 23 2.60 -6.71 1.78
CA PHE A 23 1.99 -7.45 0.68
C PHE A 23 0.94 -6.63 -0.06
N MET A 24 0.08 -5.90 0.67
CA MET A 24 -0.90 -5.01 0.07
C MET A 24 -0.24 -3.90 -0.74
N ILE A 25 0.82 -3.26 -0.22
CA ILE A 25 1.58 -2.23 -0.94
C ILE A 25 2.16 -2.79 -2.24
N TYR A 26 2.76 -3.99 -2.21
CA TYR A 26 3.34 -4.60 -3.42
C TYR A 26 2.28 -4.95 -4.46
N ILE A 27 1.13 -5.50 -4.05
CA ILE A 27 0.01 -5.73 -4.97
C ILE A 27 -0.48 -4.42 -5.57
N LEU A 28 -0.67 -3.39 -4.76
CA LEU A 28 -1.16 -2.09 -5.22
C LEU A 28 -0.20 -1.46 -6.23
N LEU A 29 1.10 -1.51 -5.96
CA LEU A 29 2.15 -1.08 -6.89
C LEU A 29 2.13 -1.89 -8.18
N GLY A 30 2.11 -3.22 -8.10
CA GLY A 30 2.07 -4.09 -9.27
C GLY A 30 0.86 -3.84 -10.16
N ALA A 31 -0.33 -3.73 -9.55
CA ALA A 31 -1.57 -3.43 -10.24
C ALA A 31 -1.56 -2.02 -10.86
N SER A 32 -1.02 -1.02 -10.14
CA SER A 32 -0.92 0.36 -10.65
C SER A 32 0.00 0.43 -11.87
N ILE A 33 1.15 -0.24 -11.84
CA ILE A 33 2.10 -0.30 -12.95
C ILE A 33 1.48 -1.01 -14.14
N LEU A 34 0.84 -2.16 -13.93
CA LEU A 34 0.17 -2.89 -15.00
C LEU A 34 -0.93 -2.04 -15.67
N LEU A 35 -1.72 -1.34 -14.86
CA LEU A 35 -2.77 -0.45 -15.37
C LEU A 35 -2.18 0.72 -16.15
N LEU A 36 -1.08 1.32 -15.67
CA LEU A 36 -0.35 2.37 -16.38
C LEU A 36 0.13 1.89 -17.76
N LEU A 37 0.68 0.67 -17.86
CA LEU A 37 1.12 0.10 -19.13
C LEU A 37 -0.06 -0.06 -20.12
N ILE A 38 -1.22 -0.50 -19.63
CA ILE A 38 -2.44 -0.62 -20.44
C ILE A 38 -2.90 0.76 -20.91
N ILE A 39 -2.92 1.77 -20.03
CA ILE A 39 -3.32 3.13 -20.38
C ILE A 39 -2.38 3.72 -21.44
N VAL A 40 -1.06 3.55 -21.28
CA VAL A 40 -0.08 4.00 -22.27
C VAL A 40 -0.31 3.31 -23.61
N PHE A 41 -0.58 2.01 -23.61
CA PHE A 41 -0.90 1.26 -24.84
C PHE A 41 -2.17 1.78 -25.53
N LEU A 42 -3.23 2.08 -24.76
CA LEU A 42 -4.46 2.67 -25.30
C LEU A 42 -4.22 4.09 -25.86
N PHE A 43 -3.39 4.89 -25.17
CA PHE A 43 -3.04 6.23 -25.61
C PHE A 43 -2.32 6.22 -26.96
N LEU A 44 -1.44 5.24 -27.21
CA LEU A 44 -0.79 5.03 -28.50
C LEU A 44 -1.79 4.70 -29.62
N LYS A 45 -2.94 4.10 -29.30
CA LYS A 45 -4.06 3.89 -30.23
C LYS A 45 -4.95 5.12 -30.40
N LYS A 46 -4.56 6.28 -29.83
CA LYS A 46 -5.34 7.53 -29.77
C LYS A 46 -6.65 7.39 -28.98
N GLU A 47 -6.77 6.38 -28.13
CA GLU A 47 -7.90 6.21 -27.23
C GLU A 47 -7.57 6.85 -25.88
N PHE A 48 -8.21 7.99 -25.58
CA PHE A 48 -8.12 8.56 -24.25
C PHE A 48 -8.97 7.74 -23.28
N SER A 49 -8.35 7.25 -22.21
CA SER A 49 -9.04 6.49 -21.17
C SER A 49 -9.05 7.27 -19.86
N ALA A 50 -10.26 7.56 -19.35
CA ALA A 50 -10.45 8.15 -18.03
C ALA A 50 -9.91 7.25 -16.89
N LEU A 51 -9.58 5.99 -17.19
CA LEU A 51 -8.91 5.07 -16.26
C LEU A 51 -7.54 5.59 -15.80
N ILE A 52 -6.96 6.57 -16.50
CA ILE A 52 -5.72 7.22 -16.09
C ILE A 52 -5.77 7.79 -14.67
N VAL A 53 -6.94 8.16 -14.15
CA VAL A 53 -7.07 8.70 -12.78
C VAL A 53 -6.81 7.66 -11.69
N ILE A 54 -7.06 6.38 -11.98
CA ILE A 54 -6.96 5.27 -11.01
C ILE A 54 -5.53 5.09 -10.46
N PRO A 55 -4.46 4.97 -11.27
CA PRO A 55 -3.11 4.84 -10.72
C PRO A 55 -2.69 6.05 -9.87
N PHE A 56 -3.19 7.26 -10.16
CA PHE A 56 -2.90 8.44 -9.32
C PHE A 56 -3.63 8.37 -7.97
N SER A 57 -4.88 7.90 -7.92
CA SER A 57 -5.59 7.74 -6.65
C SER A 57 -4.98 6.64 -5.78
N MET A 58 -4.40 5.61 -6.38
CA MET A 58 -3.67 4.54 -5.67
C MET A 58 -2.44 5.07 -4.93
N ILE A 59 -1.83 6.18 -5.36
CA ILE A 59 -0.68 6.81 -4.67
C ILE A 59 -1.06 7.18 -3.22
N SER A 60 -2.21 7.82 -3.00
CA SER A 60 -2.64 8.21 -1.66
C SER A 60 -2.81 7.01 -0.74
N ILE A 61 -3.35 5.90 -1.26
CA ILE A 61 -3.53 4.65 -0.52
C ILE A 61 -2.18 4.01 -0.19
N ILE A 62 -1.21 4.07 -1.11
CA ILE A 62 0.16 3.58 -0.87
C ILE A 62 0.83 4.41 0.23
N ILE A 63 0.67 5.74 0.22
CA ILE A 63 1.25 6.63 1.24
C ILE A 63 0.69 6.30 2.63
N ASP A 64 -0.64 6.19 2.76
CA ASP A 64 -1.28 5.91 4.06
C ASP A 64 -0.83 4.56 4.63
N ASN A 65 -0.83 3.51 3.80
CA ASN A 65 -0.32 2.20 4.20
C ASN A 65 1.18 2.22 4.53
N SER A 66 1.97 3.03 3.82
CA SER A 66 3.40 3.18 4.10
C SER A 66 3.66 3.87 5.44
N ASN A 67 2.82 4.84 5.83
CA ASN A 67 2.89 5.49 7.13
C ASN A 67 2.51 4.50 8.25
N SER A 68 1.41 3.76 8.08
CA SER A 68 1.04 2.71 9.04
C SER A 68 2.12 1.63 9.18
N LEU A 69 2.78 1.27 8.07
CA LEU A 69 3.91 0.34 8.09
C LEU A 69 5.11 0.89 8.89
N LYS A 70 5.40 2.19 8.79
CA LYS A 70 6.46 2.84 9.57
C LYS A 70 6.16 2.80 11.07
N GLU A 71 4.93 3.14 11.46
CA GLU A 71 4.50 3.07 12.87
C GLU A 71 4.64 1.66 13.44
N ILE A 72 4.20 0.64 12.70
CA ILE A 72 4.34 -0.77 13.12
C ILE A 72 5.81 -1.17 13.25
N LYS A 73 6.67 -0.75 12.31
CA LYS A 73 8.11 -1.06 12.38
C LYS A 73 8.78 -0.38 13.57
N GLN A 74 8.41 0.86 13.89
CA GLN A 74 8.91 1.56 15.07
C GLN A 74 8.49 0.85 16.37
N GLU A 75 7.23 0.44 16.46
CA GLU A 75 6.72 -0.31 17.62
C GLU A 75 7.44 -1.66 17.79
N ILE A 76 7.73 -2.38 16.70
CA ILE A 76 8.51 -3.63 16.77
C ILE A 76 9.93 -3.34 17.26
N ALA A 77 10.60 -2.34 16.70
CA ALA A 77 11.96 -1.98 17.07
C ALA A 77 12.08 -1.57 18.55
N LEU A 78 11.08 -0.85 19.10
CA LEU A 78 11.04 -0.48 20.52
C LEU A 78 10.93 -1.68 21.48
N ARG A 79 10.44 -2.83 21.00
CA ARG A 79 10.27 -4.05 21.81
C ARG A 79 11.43 -5.03 21.68
N GLU A 80 12.27 -4.85 20.67
CA GLU A 80 13.49 -5.63 20.44
C GLU A 80 14.74 -4.98 21.06
N ILE A 81 14.59 -3.78 21.64
CA ILE A 81 15.57 -3.07 22.50
C ILE A 81 15.28 -3.40 23.97
#